data_AF-A0A4Q3FK54-F1
#
_entry.id   AF-A0A4Q3FK54-F1
#
_cell.length_a   1.000
_cell.length_b   1.000
_cell.length_c   1.000
_cell.angle_alpha   90.00
_cell.angle_beta   90.00
_cell.angle_gamma   90.00
#
_symmetry.space_group_name_H-M   'P 1'
#
loop_
_entity.id
_entity.type
_entity.pdbx_description
1 polymer ?
#
loop_
_entity_poly.entity_id
_entity_poly.type
_entity_poly.pdbx_seq_one_letter_code
_entity_poly.pdbx_strand_id
1 'polypeptide(L)' 'MTEKIALSKFDSIQNQNDTLVFTGTETAVSILFNYVKSGRNLEDFLEDYPEVKIYQVNEVLE' A
#
# COMPACT_ATOMS: atom_id res chain seq x y z
N MET A 1 10.66 24.98 13.77
CA MET A 1 9.60 24.44 12.89
C MET A 1 10.07 23.06 12.46
N THR A 2 9.65 22.04 13.18
CA THR A 2 10.00 20.66 12.83
C THR A 2 8.68 19.99 12.46
N GLU A 3 8.20 20.27 11.25
CA GLU A 3 7.19 19.46 10.59
C GLU A 3 7.84 18.12 10.20
N LYS A 4 8.20 17.34 11.22
CA LYS A 4 8.32 15.90 11.08
C LYS A 4 6.96 15.36 11.51
N ILE A 5 6.41 14.45 10.72
CA ILE A 5 5.20 13.68 11.00
C ILE A 5 3.90 14.37 10.52
N ALA A 6 3.88 14.83 9.27
CA ALA A 6 2.88 14.25 8.39
C ALA A 6 3.61 13.08 7.74
N LEU A 7 3.32 11.84 8.15
CA LEU A 7 3.57 10.68 7.28
C LEU A 7 2.76 11.01 6.04
N SER A 8 3.42 11.49 5.00
CA SER A 8 2.69 12.05 3.87
C SER A 8 2.01 10.86 3.20
N LYS A 9 0.72 10.99 2.88
CA LYS A 9 -0.11 9.97 2.21
C LYS A 9 0.46 9.47 0.85
N PHE A 10 1.63 9.99 0.48
CA PHE A 10 2.38 9.84 -0.75
C PHE A 10 3.67 9.03 -0.56
N ASP A 11 4.07 8.68 0.67
CA ASP A 11 5.27 7.86 0.90
C ASP A 11 4.98 6.37 0.67
N SER A 12 3.72 5.94 0.81
CA SER A 12 3.34 4.54 0.66
C SER A 12 3.02 4.10 -0.78
N ILE A 13 2.77 5.04 -1.69
CA ILE A 13 2.43 4.77 -3.09
C ILE A 13 3.31 5.60 -4.03
N GLN A 14 3.77 4.98 -5.12
CA GLN A 14 4.43 5.66 -6.24
C GLN A 14 3.75 5.31 -7.56
N ASN A 15 3.86 6.20 -8.56
CA ASN A 15 3.41 5.91 -9.92
C ASN A 15 4.58 5.29 -10.72
N GLN A 16 4.37 4.08 -11.24
CA GLN A 16 5.25 3.41 -12.19
C GLN A 16 4.48 3.10 -13.47
N ASN A 17 4.86 3.70 -14.60
CA ASN A 17 4.27 3.45 -15.92
C ASN A 17 2.72 3.51 -15.89
N ASP A 18 2.18 4.60 -15.37
CA ASP A 18 0.73 4.85 -15.21
C ASP A 18 0.01 3.87 -14.26
N THR A 19 0.77 3.13 -13.45
CA THR A 19 0.26 2.22 -12.43
C THR A 19 0.67 2.69 -11.04
N LEU A 20 -0.29 2.79 -10.12
CA LEU A 20 0.00 3.02 -8.71
C LEU A 20 0.47 1.72 -8.06
N VAL A 21 1.69 1.74 -7.53
CA VAL A 21 2.32 0.62 -6.83
C VAL A 21 2.72 1.03 -5.42
N PHE A 22 2.83 0.07 -4.51
CA PHE A 22 3.41 0.34 -3.20
C PHE A 22 4.88 0.75 -3.34
N THR A 23 5.27 1.82 -2.65
CA THR A 23 6.65 2.34 -2.70
C THR A 23 7.65 1.26 -2.33
N GLY A 24 8.71 1.13 -3.14
CA GLY A 24 9.75 0.11 -2.96
C GLY A 24 9.35 -1.30 -3.40
N THR A 25 8.21 -1.44 -4.09
CA THR A 25 7.70 -2.72 -4.62
C THR A 25 7.26 -2.55 -6.08
N GLU A 26 7.00 -3.67 -6.75
CA GLU A 26 6.30 -3.71 -8.05
C GLU A 26 4.79 -4.04 -7.87
N THR A 27 4.33 -4.09 -6.62
CA THR A 27 2.99 -4.57 -6.26
C THR A 27 1.97 -3.45 -6.44
N ALA A 28 1.05 -3.64 -7.37
CA ALA A 28 0.03 -2.65 -7.67
C ALA A 28 -0.97 -2.49 -6.52
N VAL A 29 -1.32 -1.24 -6.22
CA VAL A 29 -2.31 -0.90 -5.18
C VAL A 29 -3.70 -1.49 -5.50
N SER A 30 -4.01 -1.67 -6.79
CA SER A 30 -5.26 -2.30 -7.25
C SER A 30 -5.41 -3.75 -6.72
N ILE A 31 -4.30 -4.45 -6.47
CA ILE A 31 -4.32 -5.80 -5.91
C ILE A 31 -4.91 -5.77 -4.50
N LEU A 32 -4.49 -4.85 -3.63
CA LEU A 32 -5.06 -4.70 -2.28
C LEU A 32 -6.58 -4.51 -2.35
N PHE A 33 -7.07 -3.61 -3.21
CA PHE A 33 -8.50 -3.39 -3.35
C PHE A 33 -9.25 -4.62 -3.89
N ASN A 34 -8.62 -5.43 -4.74
CA ASN A 34 -9.19 -6.70 -5.18
C ASN A 34 -9.31 -7.71 -4.04
N TYR A 35 -8.35 -7.77 -3.10
CA TYR A 35 -8.45 -8.61 -1.90
C TYR A 35 -9.64 -8.19 -1.04
N VAL A 36 -9.72 -6.90 -0.72
CA VAL A 36 -10.81 -6.33 0.09
C VAL A 36 -12.17 -6.58 -0.57
N LYS A 37 -12.29 -6.33 -1.88
CA LYS A 37 -13.54 -6.55 -2.63
C LYS A 37 -13.94 -8.03 -2.69
N SER A 38 -12.98 -8.94 -2.65
CA SER A 38 -13.23 -10.38 -2.64
C SER A 38 -13.55 -10.93 -1.24
N GLY A 39 -13.54 -10.07 -0.20
CA GLY A 39 -13.75 -10.48 1.18
C GLY A 39 -12.56 -11.20 1.81
N ARG A 40 -11.38 -11.13 1.18
CA ARG A 40 -10.13 -11.63 1.78
C ARG A 40 -9.61 -10.64 2.81
N ASN A 41 -8.92 -11.16 3.82
CA ASN A 41 -8.38 -10.34 4.89
C ASN A 41 -7.01 -9.75 4.50
N LEU A 42 -6.50 -8.83 5.32
CA LEU A 42 -5.22 -8.17 5.07
C LEU A 42 -4.01 -9.05 5.42
N GLU A 43 -4.18 -10.03 6.30
CA GLU A 43 -3.13 -10.98 6.67
C GLU A 43 -2.76 -11.85 5.45
N ASP A 44 -3.76 -12.41 4.76
CA ASP A 44 -3.60 -13.14 3.50
C ASP A 44 -2.88 -12.28 2.45
N PHE A 45 -3.22 -10.99 2.35
CA PHE A 45 -2.55 -10.07 1.43
C PHE A 45 -1.07 -9.88 1.78
N LEU A 46 -0.73 -9.71 3.06
CA LEU A 46 0.65 -9.52 3.51
C LEU A 46 1.47 -10.82 3.45
N GLU A 47 0.82 -11.98 3.53
CA GLU A 47 1.44 -13.27 3.27
C GLU A 47 1.76 -13.46 1.79
N ASP A 48 0.84 -13.07 0.89
CA ASP A 48 1.03 -13.17 -0.56
C ASP A 48 2.00 -12.10 -1.11
N TYR A 49 2.09 -10.93 -0.48
CA TYR A 49 2.93 -9.78 -0.88
C TYR A 49 3.81 -9.28 0.29
N PRO A 50 4.80 -10.06 0.75
CA PRO A 50 5.60 -9.76 1.96
C PRO A 50 6.52 -8.54 1.83
N GLU A 51 6.78 -8.07 0.61
CA GLU A 51 7.47 -6.82 0.33
C GLU A 51 6.64 -5.60 0.76
N VAL A 52 5.31 -5.68 0.68
CA VAL A 52 4.41 -4.61 1.12
C VAL A 52 4.37 -4.59 2.65
N LYS A 53 4.51 -3.39 3.23
CA LYS A 53 4.50 -3.21 4.68
C LYS A 53 3.13 -2.83 5.17
N ILE A 54 2.78 -3.31 6.37
CA ILE A 54 1.46 -3.06 6.96
C ILE A 54 1.14 -1.56 7.13
N TYR A 55 2.14 -0.72 7.39
CA TYR A 55 1.92 0.73 7.45
C TYR A 55 1.47 1.30 6.09
N GLN A 56 1.98 0.76 4.98
CA GLN A 56 1.59 1.18 3.63
C GLN A 56 0.15 0.76 3.32
N VAL A 57 -0.24 -0.45 3.73
CA VAL A 57 -1.61 -0.94 3.59
C VAL A 57 -2.58 -0.06 4.38
N ASN A 58 -2.26 0.25 5.64
CA ASN A 58 -3.12 1.08 6.49
C ASN A 58 -3.30 2.48 5.90
N GLU A 59 -2.22 3.11 5.40
CA GLU A 59 -2.28 4.44 4.79
C GLU A 59 -3.14 4.48 3.51
N VAL A 60 -3.16 3.39 2.74
CA VAL A 60 -4.01 3.25 1.54
C VAL A 60 -5.49 3.08 1.87
N LEU A 61 -5.80 2.47 3.02
CA LEU A 61 -7.18 2.15 3.42
C LEU A 61 -7.86 3.25 4.26
N GLU A 62 -7.10 4.22 4.79
CA GLU A 62 -7.62 5.44 5.46
C GLU A 62 -8.12 6.50 4.46
#